data_AF-A0A2E1VUR3-F1
#
_entry.id   AF-A0A2E1VUR3-F1
#
_cell.length_a   1.000
_cell.length_b   1.000
_cell.length_c   1.000
_cell.angle_alpha   90.00
_cell.angle_beta   90.00
_cell.angle_gamma   90.00
#
_symmetry.space_group_name_H-M   'P 1'
#
loop_
_entity.id
_entity.type
_entity.pdbx_description
1 polymer ?
#
loop_
_entity_poly.entity_id
_entity_poly.type
_entity_poly.pdbx_seq_one_letter_code
_entity_poly.pdbx_strand_id
1 'polypeptide(L)'
;MAEERFQTLHPDPGKQGENIVKWKYEAVRAALLQQIPDQGEGALFSELPDGVRKALSPKQLDELGSVSWYVTTVKLDLEARGEIRRVSGRGPQRLLRNGD
;
A
#
# COMPACT_ATOMS: atom_id res chain seq x y z
N MET A 1 17.10 -7.85 -19.06
CA MET A 1 17.44 -8.23 -17.67
C MET A 1 16.12 -8.43 -16.95
N ALA A 2 15.97 -9.51 -16.17
CA ALA A 2 14.72 -9.73 -15.43
C ALA A 2 14.61 -8.70 -14.30
N GLU A 3 13.44 -8.06 -14.18
CA GLU A 3 13.17 -7.15 -13.07
C GLU A 3 13.12 -7.95 -11.77
N GLU A 4 13.76 -7.43 -10.71
CA GLU A 4 13.74 -8.05 -9.38
C GLU A 4 12.29 -8.14 -8.88
N ARG A 5 11.91 -9.31 -8.36
CA ARG A 5 10.55 -9.58 -7.91
C ARG A 5 10.46 -9.67 -6.39
N PHE A 6 9.30 -9.31 -5.87
CA PHE A 6 8.96 -9.31 -4.46
C PHE A 6 7.63 -10.03 -4.25
N GLN A 7 7.67 -11.04 -3.39
CA GLN A 7 6.47 -11.78 -2.98
C GLN A 7 5.81 -11.04 -1.82
N THR A 8 4.60 -10.52 -2.06
CA THR A 8 3.81 -9.91 -1.00
C THR A 8 3.11 -10.95 -0.13
N LEU A 9 2.71 -10.52 1.06
CA LEU A 9 1.87 -11.26 1.99
C LEU A 9 0.41 -10.79 1.89
N HIS A 10 -0.50 -11.61 2.39
CA HIS A 10 -1.91 -11.27 2.52
C HIS A 10 -2.33 -11.47 3.99
N PRO A 11 -3.13 -10.57 4.59
CA PRO A 11 -3.45 -10.63 6.02
C PRO A 11 -4.45 -11.75 6.33
N ASP A 12 -5.24 -12.16 5.35
CA ASP A 12 -6.05 -13.37 5.43
C ASP A 12 -5.17 -14.63 5.27
N PRO A 13 -5.18 -15.55 6.25
CA PRO A 13 -4.28 -16.72 6.27
C PRO A 13 -4.58 -17.75 5.18
N GLY A 14 -5.75 -17.70 4.55
CA GLY A 14 -6.13 -18.58 3.43
C GLY A 14 -5.72 -18.04 2.06
N LYS A 15 -5.14 -16.84 1.98
CA LYS A 15 -4.78 -16.17 0.74
C LYS A 15 -3.28 -15.96 0.63
N GLN A 16 -2.77 -16.11 -0.59
CA GLN A 16 -1.40 -15.76 -0.93
C GLN A 16 -1.36 -14.33 -1.47
N GLY A 17 -0.29 -13.60 -1.15
CA GLY A 17 -0.02 -12.33 -1.80
C GLY A 17 0.49 -12.52 -3.24
N GLU A 18 0.76 -11.41 -3.90
CA GLU A 18 1.14 -11.37 -5.30
C GLU A 18 2.65 -11.25 -5.47
N ASN A 19 3.16 -11.83 -6.56
CA ASN A 19 4.55 -11.71 -6.91
C ASN A 19 4.73 -10.56 -7.92
N ILE A 20 5.12 -9.39 -7.41
CA ILE A 20 5.19 -8.14 -8.18
C ILE A 20 6.62 -7.66 -8.33
N VAL A 21 6.85 -6.72 -9.23
CA VAL A 21 8.19 -6.13 -9.39
C VAL A 21 8.55 -5.32 -8.15
N LYS A 22 9.74 -5.56 -7.60
CA LYS A 22 10.18 -4.99 -6.32
C LYS A 22 10.21 -3.47 -6.35
N TRP A 23 10.73 -2.85 -7.39
CA TRP A 23 10.79 -1.38 -7.46
C TRP A 23 9.37 -0.76 -7.42
N LYS A 24 8.38 -1.43 -8.03
CA LYS A 24 6.97 -1.01 -8.01
C LYS A 24 6.39 -1.12 -6.60
N TYR A 25 6.66 -2.25 -5.94
CA TYR A 25 6.30 -2.45 -4.53
C TYR A 25 6.89 -1.35 -3.64
N GLU A 26 8.19 -1.11 -3.73
CA GLU A 26 8.90 -0.15 -2.88
C GLU A 26 8.41 1.28 -3.12
N ALA A 27 8.21 1.67 -4.38
CA ALA A 27 7.70 3.00 -4.72
C ALA A 27 6.29 3.24 -4.13
N VAL A 28 5.39 2.25 -4.25
CA VAL A 28 4.03 2.36 -3.71
C VAL A 28 4.01 2.25 -2.19
N ARG A 29 4.81 1.36 -1.60
CA ARG A 29 4.97 1.24 -0.13
C ARG A 29 5.44 2.55 0.47
N ALA A 30 6.48 3.16 -0.10
CA ALA A 30 6.98 4.45 0.36
C ALA A 30 5.93 5.56 0.27
N ALA A 31 5.18 5.62 -0.83
CA ALA A 31 4.11 6.60 -1.01
C ALA A 31 2.94 6.39 -0.01
N LEU A 32 2.55 5.14 0.24
CA LEU A 32 1.52 4.80 1.21
C LEU A 32 1.93 5.15 2.64
N LEU A 33 3.14 4.78 3.05
CA LEU A 33 3.64 5.06 4.41
C LEU A 33 3.84 6.56 4.68
N GLN A 34 4.00 7.38 3.64
CA GLN A 34 4.00 8.85 3.77
C GLN A 34 2.60 9.44 3.97
N GLN A 35 1.55 8.76 3.47
CA GLN A 35 0.17 9.25 3.54
C GLN A 35 -0.59 8.72 4.74
N ILE A 36 -0.24 7.53 5.22
CA ILE A 36 -0.86 6.91 6.37
C ILE A 36 -0.19 7.51 7.62
N PRO A 37 -0.91 8.27 8.47
CA PRO A 37 -0.35 8.80 9.70
C PRO A 37 -0.21 7.67 10.75
N ASP A 38 0.67 7.86 11.73
CA ASP A 38 0.79 6.99 12.91
C ASP A 38 -0.24 7.28 14.01
N GLN A 39 -0.91 8.43 13.95
CA GLN A 39 -1.85 8.89 14.97
C GLN A 39 -3.06 9.64 14.39
N GLY A 40 -4.03 9.96 15.24
CA GLY A 40 -5.26 10.65 14.85
C GLY A 40 -6.31 9.72 14.23
N GLU A 41 -7.14 10.25 13.35
CA GLU A 41 -8.26 9.50 12.74
C GLU A 41 -7.79 8.45 11.71
N GLY A 42 -6.57 8.56 11.19
CA GLY A 42 -6.06 7.70 10.12
C GLY A 42 -6.44 8.16 8.72
N ALA A 43 -5.68 7.69 7.73
CA ALA A 43 -5.87 8.01 6.32
C ALA A 43 -7.03 7.22 5.73
N LEU A 44 -7.87 7.88 4.93
CA LEU A 44 -8.97 7.22 4.21
C LEU A 44 -8.42 6.36 3.08
N PHE A 45 -8.80 5.08 3.06
CA PHE A 45 -8.36 4.16 2.01
C PHE A 45 -8.73 4.64 0.60
N SER A 46 -9.88 5.31 0.46
CA SER A 46 -10.33 5.83 -0.83
C SER A 46 -9.46 6.98 -1.38
N GLU A 47 -8.68 7.65 -0.53
CA GLU A 47 -7.83 8.78 -0.92
C GLU A 47 -6.39 8.35 -1.26
N LEU A 48 -5.97 7.18 -0.78
CA LEU A 48 -4.62 6.66 -0.99
C LEU A 48 -4.24 6.52 -2.48
N PRO A 49 -5.10 6.05 -3.39
CA PRO A 49 -4.74 5.98 -4.81
C PRO A 49 -4.41 7.34 -5.41
N ASP A 50 -5.12 8.39 -5.03
CA ASP A 50 -4.85 9.76 -5.52
C ASP A 50 -3.55 10.30 -4.94
N GLY A 51 -3.33 10.10 -3.63
CA GLY A 51 -2.06 10.48 -3.03
C GLY A 51 -0.88 9.76 -3.67
N VAL A 52 -0.98 8.45 -3.92
CA VAL A 52 0.10 7.68 -4.57
C VAL A 52 0.37 8.21 -5.98
N ARG A 53 -0.66 8.61 -6.72
CA ARG A 53 -0.49 9.29 -8.02
C ARG A 53 0.30 10.59 -7.91
N LYS A 54 0.07 11.36 -6.85
CA LYS A 54 0.78 12.62 -6.60
C LYS A 54 2.23 12.42 -6.12
N ALA A 55 2.52 11.30 -5.45
CA ALA A 55 3.83 10.99 -4.92
C ALA A 55 4.79 10.39 -5.96
N LEU A 56 4.27 9.73 -6.99
CA LEU A 56 5.06 9.10 -8.04
C LEU A 56 5.33 10.05 -9.21
N SER A 57 6.52 9.91 -9.82
CA SER A 57 6.85 10.62 -11.06
C SER A 57 5.99 10.14 -12.23
N PRO A 58 5.75 10.98 -13.26
CA PRO A 58 4.96 10.59 -14.44
C PRO A 58 5.50 9.33 -15.12
N LYS A 59 6.83 9.18 -15.20
CA LYS A 59 7.48 7.97 -15.71
C LYS A 59 7.16 6.73 -14.87
N GLN A 60 7.20 6.84 -13.54
CA GLN A 60 6.89 5.73 -12.66
C GLN A 60 5.41 5.32 -12.77
N LEU A 61 4.50 6.29 -12.95
CA LEU A 61 3.08 6.00 -13.13
C LEU A 61 2.80 5.24 -14.42
N ASP A 62 3.44 5.67 -15.52
CA ASP A 62 3.36 5.00 -16.82
C ASP A 62 3.85 3.55 -16.72
N GLU A 63 5.00 3.33 -16.07
CA GLU A 63 5.58 2.00 -15.90
C GLU A 63 4.86 1.14 -14.84
N LEU A 64 4.22 1.75 -13.83
CA LEU A 64 3.53 1.04 -12.74
C LEU A 64 2.31 0.28 -13.25
N GLY A 65 1.47 0.95 -14.03
CA GLY A 65 0.16 0.45 -14.47
C GLY A 65 -0.96 0.83 -13.50
N SER A 66 -1.76 -0.15 -13.06
CA SER A 66 -2.97 0.11 -12.25
C SER A 66 -2.63 0.52 -10.81
N VAL A 67 -2.57 1.84 -10.55
CA VAL A 67 -2.28 2.39 -9.22
C VAL A 67 -3.20 1.82 -8.14
N SER A 68 -4.51 1.76 -8.39
CA SER A 68 -5.47 1.29 -7.39
C SER A 68 -5.26 -0.17 -7.00
N TRP A 69 -4.83 -1.00 -7.96
CA TRP A 69 -4.49 -2.40 -7.70
C TRP A 69 -3.23 -2.49 -6.86
N TYR A 70 -2.15 -1.79 -7.24
CA TYR A 70 -0.91 -1.77 -6.45
C TYR A 70 -1.16 -1.24 -5.04
N VAL A 71 -1.96 -0.18 -4.89
CA VAL A 71 -2.35 0.34 -3.58
C VAL A 71 -3.02 -0.74 -2.75
N THR A 72 -3.94 -1.51 -3.32
CA THR A 72 -4.63 -2.59 -2.61
C THR A 72 -3.66 -3.71 -2.22
N THR A 73 -2.85 -4.19 -3.16
CA THR A 73 -1.90 -5.28 -2.96
C THR A 73 -0.84 -4.93 -1.92
N VAL A 74 -0.24 -3.74 -2.01
CA VAL A 74 0.77 -3.28 -1.04
C VAL A 74 0.12 -2.99 0.30
N LYS A 75 -1.07 -2.39 0.35
CA LYS A 75 -1.80 -2.17 1.61
C LYS A 75 -2.06 -3.47 2.35
N LEU A 76 -2.48 -4.53 1.66
CA LEU A 76 -2.69 -5.85 2.27
C LEU A 76 -1.37 -6.42 2.82
N ASP A 77 -0.28 -6.30 2.07
CA ASP A 77 1.04 -6.73 2.53
C ASP A 77 1.48 -5.99 3.80
N LEU A 78 1.31 -4.66 3.85
CA LEU A 78 1.65 -3.85 5.03
C LEU A 78 0.81 -4.24 6.25
N GLU A 79 -0.47 -4.57 6.05
CA GLU A 79 -1.32 -5.09 7.12
C GLU A 79 -0.85 -6.45 7.62
N ALA A 80 -0.49 -7.35 6.70
CA ALA A 80 0.00 -8.69 7.02
C ALA A 80 1.35 -8.66 7.77
N ARG A 81 2.20 -7.68 7.45
CA ARG A 81 3.47 -7.44 8.13
C ARG A 81 3.34 -6.68 9.44
N GLY A 82 2.15 -6.15 9.74
CA GLY A 82 1.94 -5.32 10.92
C GLY A 82 2.59 -3.94 10.84
N GLU A 83 2.82 -3.40 9.64
CA GLU A 83 3.29 -2.02 9.47
C GLU A 83 2.15 -1.00 9.56
N ILE A 84 0.95 -1.42 9.16
CA ILE A 84 -0.27 -0.61 9.26
C ILE A 84 -1.42 -1.44 9.84
N ARG A 85 -2.42 -0.76 10.38
CA ARG A 85 -3.66 -1.37 10.90
C ARG A 85 -4.89 -0.63 10.42
N ARG A 86 -6.01 -1.35 10.33
CA ARG A 86 -7.33 -0.76 10.12
C ARG A 86 -7.82 -0.11 11.40
N VAL A 87 -8.39 1.09 11.27
CA VAL A 87 -9.15 1.72 12.34
C VAL A 87 -10.55 1.12 12.35
N SER A 88 -10.94 0.51 13.46
CA SER A 88 -12.29 -0.05 13.65
C SER A 88 -13.32 1.06 13.75
N GLY A 89 -14.41 0.97 12.99
CA GLY A 89 -15.49 1.97 13.03
C GLY A 89 -16.59 1.69 12.02
N ARG A 90 -17.76 2.32 12.25
CA ARG A 90 -18.91 2.28 11.34
C ARG A 90 -18.75 3.42 10.33
N GLY A 91 -17.87 3.26 9.35
CA GLY A 91 -17.53 4.31 8.39
C GLY A 91 -16.58 3.83 7.29
N PRO A 92 -16.15 4.73 6.39
CA PRO A 92 -15.16 4.40 5.38
C PRO A 92 -13.87 3.87 6.03
N GLN A 93 -13.23 2.89 5.38
CA GLN A 93 -12.04 2.25 5.92
C GLN A 93 -10.91 3.27 6.08
N ARG A 94 -10.40 3.38 7.30
CA ARG A 94 -9.23 4.21 7.64
C ARG A 94 -8.05 3.35 8.08
N LEU A 95 -6.84 3.86 7.84
CA LEU A 95 -5.58 3.17 8.11
C LEU A 95 -4.69 4.05 8.99
N LEU A 96 -3.99 3.40 9.93
CA LEU A 96 -2.95 4.00 10.74
C LEU A 96 -1.68 3.18 10.61
N ARG A 97 -0.51 3.82 10.68
CA ARG A 97 0.77 3.12 10.85
C ARG A 97 0.83 2.57 12.27
N ASN A 98 1.43 1.40 12.41
CA ASN A 98 1.85 0.94 13.72
C ASN A 98 3.11 1.73 14.06
N GLY A 99 3.07 2.53 15.13
CA GLY A 99 4.25 3.19 15.66
C GLY A 99 5.24 2.14 16.14
N ASP A 100 6.52 2.36 15.82
CA ASP A 100 7.65 1.71 16.50
C ASP A 100 7.68 2.12 17.98
#